data_AF-A0A6S4QCX3-F1
#
_entry.id   AF-A0A6S4QCX3-F1
#
_cell.length_a   1.000
_cell.length_b   1.000
_cell.length_c   1.000
_cell.angle_alpha   90.00
_cell.angle_beta   90.00
_cell.angle_gamma   90.00
#
_symmetry.space_group_name_H-M   'P 1'
#
loop_
_entity.id
_entity.type
_entity.pdbx_description
1 polymer ?
#
loop_
_entity_poly.entity_id
_entity_poly.type
_entity_poly.pdbx_seq_one_letter_code
_entity_poly.pdbx_strand_id
1 'polypeptide(L)'
;MNGKNIMNGESELTLGSFYELYELILAAIGRGEFAHADTLLKKLLHKNLENQQLFEIMKGLKFWNYRLDKLLAAEIGLSRAQLLEQYWTQFEHFVEKFTLQLGKSLKYFKQGVFQKIIECYNIELEKSDYSNVDCLLNIALHFRALSDYPKALETLIYAAKLSPNEDKIKLLIADTQYLLGNKPYALSLFRHHFFTMQSSFHKVMQQTLQGERNLLELPTFWELVLIMRSNGFINNELASWLPVYAVLEGLFSFNTLYPFHQTLAVIPLDKVLKCTWERELAFRQNKQKAHLLEGELVYSYLYTLDEITLTVLTENNPPAHPPNSTPSQNTFYDTINYNNPHNLQNPATHQEKTKHKTKHDTLNSNKPPSPLHQNDTPLTSNHPLEHPPSQFSISQNPAISTAHFKQRLSMFAKNQNFTLHSILAEAPLLLKNLKALIPQFYNRLEYRYAHFN
;
A
#
# COMPACT_ATOMS: atom_id res chain seq x y z
N MET A 1 -45.78 -47.15 -47.37
CA MET A 1 -45.53 -45.69 -47.32
C MET A 1 -45.80 -45.23 -45.89
N ASN A 2 -44.75 -45.02 -45.09
CA ASN A 2 -44.85 -44.51 -43.71
C ASN A 2 -43.81 -43.38 -43.56
N GLY A 3 -44.27 -42.14 -43.65
CA GLY A 3 -43.46 -40.94 -43.43
C GLY A 3 -43.50 -40.57 -41.96
N LYS A 4 -42.37 -40.76 -41.27
CA LYS A 4 -42.19 -40.39 -39.86
C LYS A 4 -41.74 -38.92 -39.82
N ASN A 5 -42.68 -38.03 -39.51
CA ASN A 5 -42.40 -36.62 -39.22
C ASN A 5 -41.61 -36.54 -37.91
N ILE A 6 -40.30 -36.31 -38.00
CA ILE A 6 -39.46 -35.93 -36.86
C ILE A 6 -39.64 -34.42 -36.70
N MET A 7 -40.38 -34.04 -35.67
CA MET A 7 -40.51 -32.66 -35.20
C MET A 7 -39.12 -32.15 -34.77
N ASN A 8 -38.45 -31.40 -35.63
CA ASN A 8 -37.34 -30.52 -35.25
C ASN A 8 -37.92 -29.36 -34.45
N GLY A 9 -38.14 -29.59 -33.16
CA GLY A 9 -38.34 -28.53 -32.18
C GLY A 9 -37.00 -27.95 -31.75
N GLU A 10 -36.24 -27.36 -32.69
CA GLU A 10 -35.16 -26.46 -32.33
C GLU A 10 -35.83 -25.17 -31.85
N SER A 11 -36.14 -25.12 -30.55
CA SER A 11 -36.59 -23.90 -29.90
C SER A 11 -35.48 -22.86 -30.06
N GLU A 12 -35.71 -21.89 -30.95
CA GLU A 12 -34.88 -20.71 -31.09
C GLU A 12 -34.59 -20.15 -29.70
N LEU A 13 -33.29 -19.98 -29.38
CA LEU A 13 -32.95 -19.31 -28.14
C LEU A 13 -33.48 -17.89 -28.24
N THR A 14 -34.44 -17.58 -27.37
CA THR A 14 -34.80 -16.19 -27.16
C THR A 14 -33.55 -15.47 -26.67
N LEU A 15 -33.34 -14.25 -27.15
CA LEU A 15 -32.23 -13.41 -26.73
C LEU A 15 -32.12 -13.31 -25.19
N GLY A 16 -33.26 -13.33 -24.48
CA GLY A 16 -33.32 -13.40 -23.03
C GLY A 16 -32.65 -14.64 -22.44
N SER A 17 -32.93 -15.83 -22.98
CA SER A 17 -32.32 -17.09 -22.51
C SER A 17 -30.80 -17.16 -22.71
N PHE A 18 -30.26 -16.45 -23.71
CA PHE A 18 -28.82 -16.34 -23.91
C PHE A 18 -28.16 -15.52 -22.80
N TYR A 19 -28.69 -14.32 -22.51
CA TYR A 19 -28.13 -13.44 -21.48
C TYR A 19 -28.25 -14.06 -20.08
N GLU A 20 -29.38 -14.71 -19.77
CA GLU A 20 -29.54 -15.44 -18.50
C GLU A 20 -28.47 -16.51 -18.32
N LEU A 21 -28.23 -17.34 -19.34
CA LEU A 21 -27.21 -18.39 -19.25
C LEU A 21 -25.79 -17.81 -19.18
N TYR A 22 -25.53 -16.70 -19.87
CA TYR A 22 -24.27 -15.99 -19.81
C TYR A 22 -23.99 -15.42 -18.41
N GLU A 23 -24.97 -14.76 -17.78
CA GLU A 23 -24.84 -14.25 -16.41
C GLU A 23 -24.67 -15.39 -15.40
N LEU A 24 -25.31 -16.55 -15.60
CA LEU A 24 -25.09 -17.74 -14.77
C LEU A 24 -23.65 -18.27 -14.88
N ILE A 25 -23.06 -18.26 -16.09
CA ILE A 25 -21.65 -18.62 -16.30
C ILE A 25 -20.74 -17.65 -15.53
N LEU A 26 -20.95 -16.34 -15.69
CA LEU A 26 -20.16 -15.33 -14.98
C LEU A 26 -20.30 -15.47 -13.46
N ALA A 27 -21.52 -15.68 -12.96
CA ALA A 27 -21.76 -15.90 -11.53
C ALA A 27 -21.05 -17.15 -11.01
N ALA A 28 -21.06 -18.26 -11.76
CA ALA A 28 -20.31 -19.47 -11.41
C ALA A 28 -18.80 -19.23 -11.38
N ILE A 29 -18.25 -18.49 -12.35
CA ILE A 29 -16.84 -18.05 -12.33
C ILE A 29 -16.56 -17.20 -11.08
N GLY A 30 -17.45 -16.26 -10.77
CA GLY A 30 -17.36 -15.37 -9.60
C GLY A 30 -17.38 -16.09 -8.25
N ARG A 31 -17.93 -17.31 -8.18
CA ARG A 31 -17.90 -18.18 -7.00
C ARG A 31 -16.71 -19.16 -6.98
N GLY A 32 -15.87 -19.15 -8.02
CA GLY A 32 -14.77 -20.09 -8.20
C GLY A 32 -15.22 -21.49 -8.66
N GLU A 33 -16.45 -21.64 -9.15
CA GLU A 33 -17.02 -22.92 -9.61
C GLU A 33 -16.64 -23.20 -11.08
N PHE A 34 -15.34 -23.22 -11.40
CA PHE A 34 -14.85 -23.24 -12.79
C PHE A 34 -15.32 -24.47 -13.60
N ALA A 35 -15.43 -25.64 -12.98
CA ALA A 35 -15.93 -26.85 -13.65
C ALA A 35 -17.43 -26.74 -14.01
N HIS A 36 -18.22 -26.13 -13.12
CA HIS A 36 -19.64 -25.89 -13.37
C HIS A 36 -19.83 -24.84 -14.48
N ALA A 37 -19.08 -23.73 -14.41
CA ALA A 37 -19.06 -22.71 -15.44
C ALA A 37 -18.70 -23.27 -16.82
N ASP A 38 -17.73 -24.19 -16.91
CA ASP A 38 -17.34 -24.84 -18.18
C ASP A 38 -18.46 -25.71 -18.75
N THR A 39 -19.20 -26.40 -17.89
CA THR A 39 -20.37 -27.19 -18.29
C THR A 39 -21.49 -26.30 -18.84
N LEU A 40 -21.77 -25.16 -18.18
CA LEU A 40 -22.75 -24.19 -18.66
C LEU A 40 -22.30 -23.54 -19.98
N LEU A 41 -21.02 -23.20 -20.09
CA LEU A 41 -20.45 -22.60 -21.30
C LEU A 41 -20.52 -23.53 -22.51
N LYS A 42 -20.24 -24.82 -22.34
CA LYS A 42 -20.41 -25.82 -23.41
C LYS A 42 -21.85 -25.90 -23.89
N LYS A 43 -22.84 -25.86 -22.98
CA LYS A 43 -24.27 -25.80 -23.35
C LYS A 43 -24.60 -24.54 -24.14
N LEU A 44 -24.01 -23.40 -23.79
CA LEU A 44 -24.21 -22.13 -24.50
C LEU A 44 -23.55 -22.14 -25.88
N LEU A 45 -22.32 -22.66 -26.00
CA LEU A 45 -21.58 -22.76 -27.27
C LEU A 45 -22.27 -23.67 -28.29
N HIS A 46 -22.91 -24.76 -27.86
CA HIS A 46 -23.72 -25.60 -28.75
C HIS A 46 -24.87 -24.85 -29.43
N LYS A 47 -25.30 -23.72 -28.85
CA LYS A 47 -26.42 -22.90 -29.31
C LYS A 47 -25.98 -21.65 -30.08
N ASN A 48 -24.74 -21.20 -29.90
CA ASN A 48 -24.21 -19.99 -30.53
C ASN A 48 -22.70 -20.12 -30.75
N LEU A 49 -22.32 -20.65 -31.93
CA LEU A 49 -20.96 -21.09 -32.24
C LEU A 49 -19.98 -19.95 -32.55
N GLU A 50 -20.43 -18.71 -32.73
CA GLU A 50 -19.58 -17.64 -33.30
C GLU A 50 -19.22 -16.51 -32.33
N ASN A 51 -19.56 -16.62 -31.05
CA ASN A 51 -19.23 -15.57 -30.08
C ASN A 51 -17.77 -15.69 -29.57
N GLN A 52 -16.89 -14.79 -30.06
CA GLN A 52 -15.47 -14.73 -29.67
C GLN A 52 -15.26 -14.64 -28.15
N GLN A 53 -16.08 -13.87 -27.44
CA GLN A 53 -15.95 -13.71 -25.98
C GLN A 53 -16.16 -15.04 -25.25
N LEU A 54 -17.08 -15.90 -25.72
CA LEU A 54 -17.30 -17.22 -25.15
C LEU A 54 -16.08 -18.14 -25.34
N PHE A 55 -15.40 -18.05 -26.49
CA PHE A 55 -14.16 -18.81 -26.71
C PHE A 55 -13.03 -18.36 -25.78
N GLU A 56 -12.93 -17.07 -25.50
CA GLU A 56 -11.92 -16.55 -24.58
C GLU A 56 -12.21 -16.94 -23.13
N ILE A 57 -13.47 -16.87 -22.70
CA ILE A 57 -13.90 -17.41 -21.39
C ILE A 57 -13.59 -18.91 -21.31
N MET A 58 -13.83 -19.67 -22.38
CA MET A 58 -13.50 -21.10 -22.42
C MET A 58 -12.00 -21.35 -22.25
N LYS A 59 -11.13 -20.54 -22.87
CA LYS A 59 -9.68 -20.63 -22.66
C LYS A 59 -9.32 -20.37 -21.20
N GLY A 60 -9.93 -19.36 -20.58
CA GLY A 60 -9.77 -19.06 -19.16
C GLY A 60 -10.21 -20.21 -18.26
N LEU A 61 -11.40 -20.78 -18.49
CA LEU A 61 -11.91 -21.93 -17.74
C LEU A 61 -11.02 -23.16 -17.89
N LYS A 62 -10.51 -23.45 -19.09
CA LYS A 62 -9.57 -24.55 -19.31
C LYS A 62 -8.28 -24.37 -18.51
N PHE A 63 -7.74 -23.14 -18.43
CA PHE A 63 -6.56 -22.85 -17.61
C PHE A 63 -6.76 -23.24 -16.15
N TRP A 64 -7.93 -22.89 -15.59
CA TRP A 64 -8.27 -23.17 -14.19
C TRP A 64 -8.62 -24.64 -13.97
N ASN A 65 -9.41 -25.25 -14.85
CA ASN A 65 -9.80 -26.66 -14.74
C ASN A 65 -8.59 -27.60 -14.76
N TYR A 66 -7.55 -27.31 -15.55
CA TYR A 66 -6.29 -28.10 -15.56
C TYR A 66 -5.55 -28.06 -14.21
N ARG A 67 -5.83 -27.08 -13.36
CA ARG A 67 -5.18 -26.87 -12.06
C ARG A 67 -6.04 -27.31 -10.88
N LEU A 68 -7.33 -27.61 -11.09
CA LEU A 68 -8.26 -27.97 -10.01
C LEU A 68 -7.79 -29.21 -9.24
N ASP A 69 -7.33 -30.26 -9.90
CA ASP A 69 -6.89 -31.48 -9.21
C ASP A 69 -5.73 -31.22 -8.26
N LYS A 70 -4.75 -30.41 -8.69
CA LYS A 70 -3.61 -30.00 -7.85
C LYS A 70 -4.07 -29.10 -6.69
N LEU A 71 -5.02 -28.20 -6.93
CA LEU A 71 -5.60 -27.36 -5.88
C LEU A 71 -6.34 -28.18 -4.83
N LEU A 72 -7.13 -29.16 -5.26
CA LEU A 72 -7.88 -30.06 -4.38
C LEU A 72 -6.97 -30.99 -3.59
N ALA A 73 -5.85 -31.41 -4.17
CA ALA A 73 -4.82 -32.21 -3.51
C ALA A 73 -3.99 -31.43 -2.48
N ALA A 74 -3.85 -30.10 -2.62
CA ALA A 74 -3.13 -29.26 -1.67
C ALA A 74 -3.90 -29.14 -0.33
N GLU A 75 -3.18 -29.10 0.79
CA GLU A 75 -3.79 -28.95 2.12
C GLU A 75 -4.59 -27.64 2.24
N ILE A 76 -5.80 -27.73 2.80
CA ILE A 76 -6.66 -26.56 3.04
C ILE A 76 -6.03 -25.65 4.09
N GLY A 77 -5.98 -24.35 3.79
CA GLY A 77 -5.34 -23.34 4.64
C GLY A 77 -4.26 -22.58 3.88
N LEU A 78 -3.15 -22.29 4.55
CA LEU A 78 -2.04 -21.49 3.99
C LEU A 78 -1.49 -22.03 2.66
N SER A 79 -1.24 -23.34 2.58
CA SER A 79 -0.63 -23.98 1.40
C SER A 79 -1.49 -23.79 0.14
N ARG A 80 -2.80 -24.04 0.25
CA ARG A 80 -3.75 -23.82 -0.85
C ARG A 80 -3.91 -22.34 -1.20
N ALA A 81 -3.90 -21.44 -0.22
CA ALA A 81 -3.96 -19.99 -0.47
C ALA A 81 -2.78 -19.52 -1.33
N GLN A 82 -1.56 -19.90 -0.95
CA GLN A 82 -0.33 -19.56 -1.68
C GLN A 82 -0.32 -20.17 -3.09
N LEU A 83 -0.81 -21.40 -3.25
CA LEU A 83 -0.92 -22.03 -4.55
C LEU A 83 -1.93 -21.31 -5.47
N LEU A 84 -3.05 -20.84 -4.91
CA LEU A 84 -4.03 -20.02 -5.64
C LEU A 84 -3.44 -18.67 -6.06
N GLU A 85 -2.70 -17.97 -5.18
CA GLU A 85 -2.00 -16.73 -5.51
C GLU A 85 -0.99 -16.95 -6.65
N GLN A 86 -0.20 -18.01 -6.59
CA GLN A 86 0.75 -18.37 -7.64
C GLN A 86 0.04 -18.63 -8.97
N TYR A 87 -1.07 -19.36 -8.96
CA TYR A 87 -1.85 -19.62 -10.16
C TYR A 87 -2.56 -18.38 -10.70
N TRP A 88 -2.95 -17.45 -9.84
CA TRP A 88 -3.46 -16.14 -10.28
C TRP A 88 -2.40 -15.37 -11.05
N THR A 89 -1.18 -15.25 -10.52
CA THR A 89 -0.08 -14.60 -11.24
C THR A 89 0.20 -15.28 -12.58
N GLN A 90 0.20 -16.62 -12.63
CA GLN A 90 0.32 -17.35 -13.90
C GLN A 90 -0.86 -17.09 -14.86
N PHE A 91 -2.06 -16.89 -14.33
CA PHE A 91 -3.25 -16.59 -15.12
C PHE A 91 -3.17 -15.20 -15.75
N GLU A 92 -2.68 -14.20 -15.02
CA GLU A 92 -2.43 -12.85 -15.55
C GLU A 92 -1.44 -12.90 -16.72
N HIS A 93 -0.30 -13.58 -16.55
CA HIS A 93 0.67 -13.78 -17.62
C HIS A 93 0.09 -14.57 -18.81
N PHE A 94 -0.79 -15.53 -18.54
CA PHE A 94 -1.49 -16.29 -19.58
C PHE A 94 -2.45 -15.39 -20.38
N VAL A 95 -3.24 -14.55 -19.70
CA VAL A 95 -4.16 -13.58 -20.33
C VAL A 95 -3.38 -12.59 -21.21
N GLU A 96 -2.27 -12.07 -20.72
CA GLU A 96 -1.41 -11.15 -21.45
C GLU A 96 -0.74 -11.83 -22.67
N LYS A 97 -0.08 -12.98 -22.45
CA LYS A 97 0.63 -13.72 -23.51
C LYS A 97 -0.27 -14.13 -24.66
N PHE A 98 -1.51 -14.51 -24.38
CA PHE A 98 -2.49 -14.91 -25.39
C PHE A 98 -3.47 -13.80 -25.78
N THR A 99 -3.22 -12.57 -25.32
CA THR A 99 -4.01 -11.36 -25.60
C THR A 99 -5.51 -11.59 -25.46
N LEU A 100 -5.93 -12.26 -24.37
CA LEU A 100 -7.33 -12.63 -24.17
C LEU A 100 -8.17 -11.40 -23.80
N GLN A 101 -9.22 -11.12 -24.55
CA GLN A 101 -10.15 -10.01 -24.30
C GLN A 101 -11.29 -10.40 -23.35
N LEU A 102 -10.92 -10.90 -22.16
CA LEU A 102 -11.87 -11.39 -21.17
C LEU A 102 -12.88 -10.31 -20.71
N GLY A 103 -12.57 -9.02 -20.87
CA GLY A 103 -13.47 -7.91 -20.56
C GLY A 103 -14.01 -8.02 -19.12
N LYS A 104 -15.34 -7.99 -18.96
CA LYS A 104 -15.99 -8.13 -17.64
C LYS A 104 -15.71 -9.47 -16.97
N SER A 105 -15.49 -10.55 -17.73
CA SER A 105 -15.27 -11.89 -17.14
C SER A 105 -13.97 -11.98 -16.34
N LEU A 106 -12.95 -11.17 -16.67
CA LEU A 106 -11.71 -11.10 -15.88
C LEU A 106 -11.99 -10.70 -14.43
N LYS A 107 -12.93 -9.77 -14.21
CA LYS A 107 -13.37 -9.37 -12.86
C LYS A 107 -13.99 -10.55 -12.10
N TYR A 108 -14.79 -11.37 -12.76
CA TYR A 108 -15.39 -12.56 -12.14
C TYR A 108 -14.33 -13.63 -11.84
N PHE A 109 -13.35 -13.83 -12.73
CA PHE A 109 -12.22 -14.73 -12.43
C PHE A 109 -11.45 -14.25 -11.20
N LYS A 110 -11.10 -12.95 -11.14
CA LYS A 110 -10.45 -12.35 -9.98
C LYS A 110 -11.28 -12.54 -8.72
N GLN A 111 -12.58 -12.29 -8.80
CA GLN A 111 -13.52 -12.47 -7.69
C GLN A 111 -13.51 -13.90 -7.16
N GLY A 112 -13.72 -14.90 -8.01
CA GLY A 112 -13.79 -16.30 -7.59
C GLY A 112 -12.49 -16.79 -6.97
N VAL A 113 -11.34 -16.43 -7.57
CA VAL A 113 -10.03 -16.84 -7.05
C VAL A 113 -9.73 -16.17 -5.71
N PHE A 114 -9.96 -14.86 -5.60
CA PHE A 114 -9.59 -14.11 -4.40
C PHE A 114 -10.51 -14.42 -3.23
N GLN A 115 -11.80 -14.71 -3.48
CA GLN A 115 -12.69 -15.24 -2.45
C GLN A 115 -12.19 -16.58 -1.92
N LYS A 116 -11.75 -17.49 -2.79
CA LYS A 116 -11.18 -18.78 -2.37
C LYS A 116 -9.86 -18.63 -1.58
N ILE A 117 -9.05 -17.65 -1.93
CA ILE A 117 -7.83 -17.31 -1.17
C ILE A 117 -8.21 -16.82 0.23
N ILE A 118 -9.16 -15.90 0.34
CA ILE A 118 -9.67 -15.39 1.63
C ILE A 118 -10.24 -16.53 2.48
N GLU A 119 -11.05 -17.43 1.91
CA GLU A 119 -11.56 -18.62 2.60
C GLU A 119 -10.43 -19.49 3.17
N CYS A 120 -9.37 -19.72 2.38
CA CYS A 120 -8.22 -20.51 2.82
C CYS A 120 -7.45 -19.82 3.98
N TYR A 121 -7.23 -18.50 3.90
CA TYR A 121 -6.58 -17.77 4.99
C TYR A 121 -7.46 -17.70 6.25
N ASN A 122 -8.79 -17.62 6.13
CA ASN A 122 -9.70 -17.66 7.28
C ASN A 122 -9.61 -18.99 8.02
N ILE A 123 -9.55 -20.11 7.30
CA ILE A 123 -9.34 -21.43 7.91
C ILE A 123 -7.99 -21.50 8.64
N GLU A 124 -6.95 -20.87 8.09
CA GLU A 124 -5.66 -20.78 8.77
C GLU A 124 -5.70 -19.88 10.01
N LEU A 125 -6.44 -18.77 9.94
CA LEU A 125 -6.66 -17.89 11.09
C LEU A 125 -7.37 -18.61 12.24
N GLU A 126 -8.42 -19.37 11.93
CA GLU A 126 -9.14 -20.18 12.92
C GLU A 126 -8.20 -21.14 13.67
N LYS A 127 -7.22 -21.75 13.00
CA LYS A 127 -6.21 -22.60 13.64
C LYS A 127 -5.28 -21.85 14.59
N SER A 128 -5.13 -20.54 14.39
CA SER A 128 -4.23 -19.65 15.17
C SER A 128 -4.98 -18.81 16.20
N ASP A 129 -6.23 -19.13 16.52
CA ASP A 129 -7.11 -18.32 17.36
C ASP A 129 -7.17 -16.85 16.89
N TYR A 130 -7.20 -16.65 15.57
CA TYR A 130 -7.24 -15.34 14.89
C TYR A 130 -6.05 -14.41 15.18
N SER A 131 -4.94 -14.93 15.69
CA SER A 131 -3.76 -14.13 16.07
C SER A 131 -2.71 -13.98 14.96
N ASN A 132 -2.82 -14.72 13.85
CA ASN A 132 -1.84 -14.70 12.77
C ASN A 132 -1.96 -13.43 11.89
N VAL A 133 -1.11 -12.44 12.17
CA VAL A 133 -1.09 -11.13 11.51
C VAL A 133 -0.78 -11.22 10.01
N ASP A 134 0.06 -12.16 9.57
CA ASP A 134 0.36 -12.34 8.16
C ASP A 134 -0.87 -12.82 7.37
N CYS A 135 -1.69 -13.69 7.97
CA CYS A 135 -2.95 -14.11 7.36
C CYS A 135 -3.94 -12.95 7.27
N LEU A 136 -4.10 -12.15 8.34
CA LEU A 136 -4.94 -10.95 8.34
C LEU A 136 -4.52 -9.95 7.26
N LEU A 137 -3.21 -9.71 7.15
CA LEU A 137 -2.64 -8.83 6.14
C LEU A 137 -2.97 -9.31 4.73
N ASN A 138 -2.78 -10.61 4.46
CA ASN A 138 -3.12 -11.16 3.14
C ASN A 138 -4.63 -11.09 2.87
N ILE A 139 -5.50 -11.37 3.83
CA ILE A 139 -6.95 -11.21 3.68
C ILE A 139 -7.32 -9.77 3.32
N ALA A 140 -6.77 -8.80 4.04
CA ALA A 140 -7.02 -7.38 3.77
C ALA A 140 -6.59 -6.97 2.36
N LEU A 141 -5.42 -7.44 1.89
CA LEU A 141 -4.95 -7.18 0.53
C LEU A 141 -5.90 -7.75 -0.54
N HIS A 142 -6.45 -8.94 -0.31
CA HIS A 142 -7.43 -9.52 -1.23
C HIS A 142 -8.78 -8.79 -1.18
N PHE A 143 -9.23 -8.31 -0.02
CA PHE A 143 -10.40 -7.43 0.07
C PHE A 143 -10.19 -6.12 -0.70
N ARG A 144 -9.02 -5.47 -0.56
CA ARG A 144 -8.67 -4.28 -1.35
C ARG A 144 -8.70 -4.56 -2.84
N ALA A 145 -8.12 -5.67 -3.26
CA ALA A 145 -8.09 -6.03 -4.67
C ALA A 145 -9.47 -6.41 -5.25
N LEU A 146 -10.43 -6.76 -4.40
CA LEU A 146 -11.85 -6.92 -4.72
C LEU A 146 -12.67 -5.61 -4.61
N SER A 147 -12.01 -4.51 -4.25
CA SER A 147 -12.62 -3.21 -3.93
C SER A 147 -13.61 -3.25 -2.76
N ASP A 148 -13.49 -4.23 -1.86
CA ASP A 148 -14.22 -4.29 -0.58
C ASP A 148 -13.39 -3.56 0.50
N TYR A 149 -13.17 -2.27 0.29
CA TYR A 149 -12.34 -1.43 1.17
C TYR A 149 -12.84 -1.36 2.62
N PRO A 150 -14.16 -1.37 2.92
CA PRO A 150 -14.63 -1.40 4.32
C PRO A 150 -14.13 -2.64 5.08
N LYS A 151 -14.25 -3.85 4.50
CA LYS A 151 -13.76 -5.07 5.14
C LYS A 151 -12.24 -5.12 5.21
N ALA A 152 -11.56 -4.62 4.19
CA ALA A 152 -10.10 -4.49 4.23
C ALA A 152 -9.66 -3.61 5.41
N LEU A 153 -10.29 -2.45 5.59
CA LEU A 153 -9.98 -1.52 6.67
C LEU A 153 -10.23 -2.15 8.06
N GLU A 154 -11.38 -2.80 8.25
CA GLU A 154 -11.71 -3.52 9.48
C GLU A 154 -10.65 -4.58 9.82
N THR A 155 -10.27 -5.38 8.82
CA THR A 155 -9.25 -6.43 8.96
C THR A 155 -7.88 -5.83 9.31
N LEU A 156 -7.48 -4.75 8.65
CA LEU A 156 -6.20 -4.08 8.92
C LEU A 156 -6.15 -3.47 10.32
N ILE A 157 -7.26 -2.92 10.81
CA ILE A 157 -7.33 -2.36 12.16
C ILE A 157 -7.22 -3.46 13.20
N TYR A 158 -7.90 -4.58 12.98
CA TYR A 158 -7.73 -5.74 13.85
C TYR A 158 -6.27 -6.22 13.86
N ALA A 159 -5.64 -6.31 12.69
CA ALA A 159 -4.22 -6.66 12.57
C ALA A 159 -3.29 -5.64 13.28
N ALA A 160 -3.60 -4.34 13.19
CA ALA A 160 -2.84 -3.28 13.85
C ALA A 160 -2.95 -3.36 15.38
N LYS A 161 -4.07 -3.84 15.93
CA LYS A 161 -4.21 -4.09 17.37
C LYS A 161 -3.31 -5.23 17.84
N LEU A 162 -3.18 -6.28 17.04
CA LEU A 162 -2.30 -7.43 17.33
C LEU A 162 -0.82 -7.11 17.12
N SER A 163 -0.50 -6.20 16.21
CA SER A 163 0.87 -5.78 15.89
C SER A 163 0.98 -4.27 15.71
N PRO A 164 0.94 -3.48 16.81
CA PRO A 164 0.90 -2.01 16.77
C PRO A 164 2.17 -1.37 16.21
N ASN A 165 3.28 -2.12 16.16
CA ASN A 165 4.56 -1.67 15.61
C ASN A 165 4.76 -2.05 14.15
N GLU A 166 3.80 -2.73 13.51
CA GLU A 166 3.92 -3.13 12.11
C GLU A 166 3.54 -1.96 11.19
N ASP A 167 4.57 -1.29 10.69
CA ASP A 167 4.44 -0.07 9.91
C ASP A 167 3.79 -0.29 8.53
N LYS A 168 3.94 -1.49 7.98
CA LYS A 168 3.24 -1.89 6.75
C LYS A 168 1.72 -1.81 6.90
N ILE A 169 1.19 -2.25 8.04
CA ILE A 169 -0.26 -2.24 8.31
C ILE A 169 -0.76 -0.80 8.41
N LYS A 170 -0.01 0.07 9.08
CA LYS A 170 -0.36 1.50 9.22
C LYS A 170 -0.45 2.22 7.88
N LEU A 171 0.53 2.00 6.98
CA LEU A 171 0.46 2.57 5.63
C LEU A 171 -0.73 2.03 4.84
N LEU A 172 -1.04 0.74 4.98
CA LEU A 172 -2.20 0.14 4.33
C LEU A 172 -3.53 0.69 4.86
N ILE A 173 -3.61 1.01 6.15
CA ILE A 173 -4.78 1.69 6.74
C ILE A 173 -4.94 3.07 6.10
N ALA A 174 -3.86 3.85 6.02
CA ALA A 174 -3.89 5.18 5.39
C ALA A 174 -4.32 5.09 3.91
N ASP A 175 -3.76 4.14 3.16
CA ASP A 175 -4.12 3.94 1.76
C ASP A 175 -5.57 3.49 1.58
N THR A 176 -6.05 2.56 2.41
CA THR A 176 -7.44 2.09 2.37
C THR A 176 -8.43 3.20 2.73
N GLN A 177 -8.07 4.08 3.67
CA GLN A 177 -8.87 5.28 3.97
C GLN A 177 -8.94 6.22 2.77
N TYR A 178 -7.86 6.35 1.99
CA TYR A 178 -7.86 7.13 0.76
C TYR A 178 -8.82 6.53 -0.27
N LEU A 179 -8.77 5.20 -0.47
CA LEU A 179 -9.63 4.46 -1.39
C LEU A 179 -11.12 4.52 -1.01
N LEU A 180 -11.43 4.65 0.28
CA LEU A 180 -12.79 4.91 0.78
C LEU A 180 -13.27 6.34 0.53
N GLY A 181 -12.42 7.23 0.03
CA GLY A 181 -12.75 8.64 -0.24
C GLY A 181 -12.43 9.59 0.91
N ASN A 182 -11.89 9.10 2.03
CA ASN A 182 -11.50 9.93 3.19
C ASN A 182 -10.12 10.57 2.98
N LYS A 183 -9.93 11.27 1.86
CA LYS A 183 -8.61 11.72 1.40
C LYS A 183 -7.84 12.58 2.42
N PRO A 184 -8.43 13.62 3.04
CA PRO A 184 -7.69 14.45 3.99
C PRO A 184 -7.24 13.65 5.22
N TYR A 185 -8.09 12.77 5.71
CA TYR A 185 -7.76 11.90 6.84
C TYR A 185 -6.64 10.92 6.50
N ALA A 186 -6.72 10.29 5.33
CA ALA A 186 -5.68 9.40 4.83
C ALA A 186 -4.32 10.11 4.67
N LEU A 187 -4.30 11.32 4.11
CA LEU A 187 -3.07 12.10 3.96
C LEU A 187 -2.49 12.52 5.32
N SER A 188 -3.34 12.83 6.30
CA SER A 188 -2.91 13.09 7.68
C SER A 188 -2.29 11.84 8.31
N LEU A 189 -2.90 10.66 8.13
CA LEU A 189 -2.34 9.37 8.57
C LEU A 189 -0.98 9.11 7.91
N PHE A 190 -0.89 9.26 6.60
CA PHE A 190 0.36 9.12 5.86
C PHE A 190 1.43 10.03 6.44
N ARG A 191 1.17 11.33 6.58
CA ARG A 191 2.09 12.32 7.16
C ARG A 191 2.59 11.90 8.54
N HIS A 192 1.68 11.51 9.43
CA HIS A 192 2.02 11.02 10.78
C HIS A 192 2.86 9.74 10.74
N HIS A 193 2.51 8.80 9.87
CA HIS A 193 3.22 7.54 9.70
C HIS A 193 4.62 7.75 9.14
N PHE A 194 4.80 8.58 8.11
CA PHE A 194 6.12 8.96 7.59
C PHE A 194 7.01 9.57 8.69
N PHE A 195 6.43 10.31 9.64
CA PHE A 195 7.22 10.91 10.72
C PHE A 195 7.63 9.88 11.78
N THR A 196 6.73 8.96 12.13
CA THR A 196 6.94 7.97 13.20
C THR A 196 7.74 6.75 12.76
N MET A 197 7.69 6.39 11.48
CA MET A 197 8.45 5.29 10.89
C MET A 197 9.92 5.72 10.75
N GLN A 198 10.69 5.61 11.82
CA GLN A 198 12.09 6.04 11.84
C GLN A 198 12.97 5.17 10.93
N SER A 199 13.14 3.89 11.30
CA SER A 199 14.13 2.99 10.69
C SER A 199 13.53 1.95 9.74
N SER A 200 12.24 1.66 9.89
CA SER A 200 11.46 0.70 9.11
C SER A 200 10.98 1.28 7.78
N PHE A 201 10.87 2.61 7.69
CA PHE A 201 10.28 3.31 6.55
C PHE A 201 10.96 2.95 5.23
N HIS A 202 12.29 3.03 5.22
CA HIS A 202 13.12 2.63 4.09
C HIS A 202 12.82 1.20 3.62
N LYS A 203 12.66 0.25 4.55
CA LYS A 203 12.39 -1.15 4.23
C LYS A 203 11.00 -1.32 3.61
N VAL A 204 9.97 -0.71 4.21
CA VAL A 204 8.59 -0.81 3.71
C VAL A 204 8.46 -0.13 2.35
N MET A 205 9.10 1.02 2.17
CA MET A 205 9.13 1.73 0.89
C MET A 205 9.89 0.97 -0.17
N GLN A 206 11.03 0.38 0.16
CA GLN A 206 11.79 -0.43 -0.78
C GLN A 206 10.95 -1.60 -1.29
N GLN A 207 10.24 -2.31 -0.40
CA GLN A 207 9.31 -3.39 -0.79
C GLN A 207 8.20 -2.86 -1.70
N THR A 208 7.64 -1.70 -1.40
CA THR A 208 6.60 -1.06 -2.22
C THR A 208 7.12 -0.69 -3.61
N LEU A 209 8.34 -0.12 -3.69
CA LEU A 209 8.93 0.39 -4.93
C LEU A 209 9.52 -0.71 -5.84
N GLN A 210 9.87 -1.87 -5.27
CA GLN A 210 10.45 -3.00 -6.00
C GLN A 210 9.39 -3.90 -6.67
N GLY A 211 8.09 -3.57 -6.54
CA GLY A 211 7.03 -4.20 -7.34
C GLY A 211 6.56 -5.56 -6.84
N GLU A 212 6.96 -5.99 -5.63
CA GLU A 212 6.52 -7.29 -5.08
C GLU A 212 5.02 -7.35 -4.75
N ARG A 213 4.35 -6.20 -4.71
CA ARG A 213 2.90 -5.95 -4.75
C ARG A 213 2.75 -4.43 -4.75
N ASN A 214 1.80 -3.87 -5.49
CA ASN A 214 1.40 -2.47 -5.34
C ASN A 214 0.79 -2.28 -3.95
N LEU A 215 1.64 -2.18 -2.92
CA LEU A 215 1.21 -2.13 -1.53
C LEU A 215 0.29 -0.92 -1.33
N LEU A 216 0.69 0.21 -1.92
CA LEU A 216 -0.06 1.46 -1.92
C LEU A 216 -0.68 1.69 -3.29
N GLU A 217 -1.96 2.02 -3.32
CA GLU A 217 -2.73 2.28 -4.54
C GLU A 217 -3.00 3.78 -4.74
N LEU A 218 -2.59 4.65 -3.80
CA LEU A 218 -2.67 6.10 -3.91
C LEU A 218 -2.01 6.63 -5.21
N PRO A 219 -2.78 7.14 -6.19
CA PRO A 219 -2.22 7.56 -7.48
C PRO A 219 -1.23 8.73 -7.38
N THR A 220 -1.56 9.73 -6.56
CA THR A 220 -0.72 10.92 -6.33
C THR A 220 0.65 10.57 -5.74
N PHE A 221 0.72 9.45 -5.01
CA PHE A 221 1.97 8.95 -4.47
C PHE A 221 2.88 8.43 -5.57
N TRP A 222 2.33 7.67 -6.52
CA TRP A 222 3.08 7.16 -7.65
C TRP A 222 3.51 8.25 -8.63
N GLU A 223 2.66 9.25 -8.85
CA GLU A 223 3.03 10.45 -9.62
C GLU A 223 4.25 11.14 -9.00
N LEU A 224 4.26 11.32 -7.68
CA LEU A 224 5.41 11.90 -6.97
C LEU A 224 6.67 11.04 -7.10
N VAL A 225 6.54 9.71 -6.96
CA VAL A 225 7.64 8.77 -7.17
C VAL A 225 8.21 8.89 -8.58
N LEU A 226 7.36 9.05 -9.61
CA LEU A 226 7.79 9.21 -10.99
C LEU A 226 8.56 10.53 -11.20
N ILE A 227 8.06 11.65 -10.66
CA ILE A 227 8.74 12.96 -10.71
C ILE A 227 10.11 12.89 -10.01
N MET A 228 10.18 12.23 -8.86
CA MET A 228 11.44 12.07 -8.14
C MET A 228 12.43 11.21 -8.94
N ARG A 229 11.97 10.13 -9.57
CA ARG A 229 12.82 9.29 -10.44
C ARG A 229 13.34 10.06 -11.65
N SER A 230 12.52 10.90 -12.29
CA SER A 230 12.99 11.75 -13.38
C SER A 230 14.03 12.77 -12.94
N ASN A 231 14.00 13.17 -11.66
CA ASN A 231 15.00 14.05 -11.05
C ASN A 231 16.23 13.30 -10.50
N GLY A 232 16.41 12.02 -10.86
CA GLY A 232 17.57 11.21 -10.51
C GLY A 232 17.53 10.56 -9.12
N PHE A 233 16.43 10.65 -8.37
CA PHE A 233 16.30 9.96 -7.09
C PHE A 233 16.05 8.47 -7.30
N ILE A 234 16.85 7.62 -6.65
CA ILE A 234 16.73 6.16 -6.74
C ILE A 234 16.71 5.52 -5.35
N ASN A 235 16.11 4.32 -5.28
CA ASN A 235 16.17 3.42 -4.12
C ASN A 235 15.87 4.12 -2.77
N ASN A 236 16.81 4.02 -1.82
CA ASN A 236 16.67 4.53 -0.46
C ASN A 236 16.63 6.06 -0.41
N GLU A 237 17.33 6.73 -1.32
CA GLU A 237 17.26 8.19 -1.40
C GLU A 237 15.84 8.63 -1.75
N LEU A 238 15.21 7.95 -2.71
CA LEU A 238 13.81 8.22 -3.05
C LEU A 238 12.89 8.08 -1.83
N ALA A 239 13.04 7.01 -1.04
CA ALA A 239 12.24 6.84 0.17
C ALA A 239 12.43 8.04 1.12
N SER A 240 13.67 8.38 1.49
CA SER A 240 13.97 9.46 2.44
C SER A 240 13.42 10.84 2.03
N TRP A 241 13.39 11.13 0.73
CA TRP A 241 12.97 12.44 0.20
C TRP A 241 11.49 12.51 -0.15
N LEU A 242 10.81 11.37 -0.27
CA LEU A 242 9.40 11.30 -0.65
C LEU A 242 8.47 12.13 0.25
N PRO A 243 8.56 12.06 1.59
CA PRO A 243 7.69 12.86 2.43
C PRO A 243 8.03 14.37 2.38
N VAL A 244 9.28 14.74 2.06
CA VAL A 244 9.66 16.15 1.82
C VAL A 244 8.96 16.67 0.58
N TYR A 245 9.07 15.94 -0.53
CA TYR A 245 8.40 16.30 -1.78
C TYR A 245 6.88 16.35 -1.62
N ALA A 246 6.29 15.44 -0.85
CA ALA A 246 4.86 15.48 -0.58
C ALA A 246 4.42 16.73 0.21
N VAL A 247 5.27 17.26 1.10
CA VAL A 247 5.01 18.56 1.75
C VAL A 247 5.13 19.70 0.75
N LEU A 248 6.17 19.70 -0.10
CA LEU A 248 6.42 20.77 -1.08
C LEU A 248 5.32 20.86 -2.16
N GLU A 249 4.82 19.72 -2.62
CA GLU A 249 3.68 19.62 -3.55
C GLU A 249 2.33 19.88 -2.88
N GLY A 250 2.33 20.17 -1.57
CA GLY A 250 1.12 20.47 -0.80
C GLY A 250 0.24 19.26 -0.47
N LEU A 251 0.66 18.03 -0.80
CA LEU A 251 -0.06 16.80 -0.42
C LEU A 251 -0.10 16.61 1.10
N PHE A 252 0.98 16.98 1.79
CA PHE A 252 1.07 17.00 3.25
C PHE A 252 0.94 18.40 3.85
N SER A 253 0.31 19.33 3.11
CA SER A 253 0.14 20.70 3.56
C SER A 253 -0.65 20.77 4.86
N PHE A 254 -0.05 21.40 5.86
CA PHE A 254 -0.63 21.63 7.16
C PHE A 254 -2.03 22.26 7.10
N ASN A 255 -2.20 23.31 6.28
CA ASN A 255 -3.46 24.06 6.17
C ASN A 255 -4.63 23.19 5.68
N THR A 256 -4.34 22.22 4.82
CA THR A 256 -5.36 21.31 4.25
C THR A 256 -5.70 20.18 5.23
N LEU A 257 -4.76 19.78 6.08
CA LEU A 257 -4.90 18.61 6.95
C LEU A 257 -5.29 18.96 8.40
N TYR A 258 -5.21 20.23 8.80
CA TYR A 258 -5.48 20.72 10.15
C TYR A 258 -6.76 20.15 10.80
N PRO A 259 -7.94 20.13 10.15
CA PRO A 259 -9.17 19.62 10.79
C PRO A 259 -9.09 18.15 11.18
N PHE A 260 -8.28 17.36 10.47
CA PHE A 260 -8.12 15.93 10.67
C PHE A 260 -6.91 15.60 11.55
N HIS A 261 -6.07 16.59 11.85
CA HIS A 261 -4.94 16.41 12.76
C HIS A 261 -5.41 16.20 14.19
N GLN A 262 -6.51 16.86 14.58
CA GLN A 262 -7.09 16.75 15.92
C GLN A 262 -7.75 15.39 16.19
N THR A 263 -8.10 14.64 15.15
CA THR A 263 -8.70 13.30 15.28
C THR A 263 -7.64 12.20 15.40
N LEU A 264 -6.38 12.49 15.07
CA LEU A 264 -5.29 11.55 15.24
C LEU A 264 -4.74 11.59 16.66
N ALA A 265 -4.11 10.49 17.11
CA ALA A 265 -3.32 10.50 18.32
C ALA A 265 -2.15 11.47 18.14
N VAL A 266 -2.32 12.70 18.62
CA VAL A 266 -1.32 13.77 18.52
C VAL A 266 -0.06 13.31 19.25
N ILE A 267 1.06 13.32 18.54
CA ILE A 267 2.36 13.07 19.17
C ILE A 267 2.66 14.29 20.04
N PRO A 268 2.92 14.11 21.34
CA PRO A 268 3.29 15.22 22.20
C PRO A 268 4.47 16.00 21.60
N LEU A 269 4.40 17.34 21.61
CA LEU A 269 5.39 18.20 20.95
C LEU A 269 6.82 17.95 21.46
N ASP A 270 6.98 17.66 22.74
CA ASP A 270 8.26 17.28 23.36
C ASP A 270 8.84 16.00 22.73
N LYS A 271 7.99 15.01 22.42
CA LYS A 271 8.40 13.79 21.73
C LYS A 271 8.77 14.06 20.28
N VAL A 272 8.04 14.94 19.58
CA VAL A 272 8.38 15.37 18.21
C VAL A 272 9.76 16.02 18.18
N LEU A 273 10.02 16.96 19.10
CA LEU A 273 11.31 17.65 19.22
C LEU A 273 12.45 16.69 19.52
N LYS A 274 12.22 15.75 20.46
CA LYS A 274 13.19 14.71 20.79
C LYS A 274 13.55 13.87 19.56
N CYS A 275 12.56 13.39 18.80
CA CYS A 275 12.80 12.60 17.59
C CYS A 275 13.56 13.39 16.52
N THR A 276 13.23 14.67 16.33
CA THR A 276 13.95 15.54 15.39
C THR A 276 15.40 15.77 15.82
N TRP A 277 15.65 15.96 17.12
CA TRP A 277 17.01 16.05 17.65
C TRP A 277 17.81 14.76 17.47
N GLU A 278 17.20 13.60 17.72
CA GLU A 278 17.82 12.29 17.51
C GLU A 278 18.24 12.08 16.05
N ARG A 279 17.39 12.50 15.09
CA ARG A 279 17.72 12.48 13.65
C ARG A 279 18.86 13.44 13.30
N GLU A 280 18.87 14.64 13.89
CA GLU A 280 19.96 15.60 13.69
C GLU A 280 21.29 15.03 14.20
N LEU A 281 21.27 14.40 15.37
CA LEU A 281 22.45 13.75 15.94
C LEU A 281 22.93 12.61 15.03
N ALA A 282 22.02 11.74 14.55
CA ALA A 282 22.34 10.66 13.64
C ALA A 282 22.97 11.17 12.33
N PHE A 283 22.41 12.25 11.75
CA PHE A 283 22.96 12.90 10.56
C PHE A 283 24.38 13.43 10.79
N ARG A 284 24.64 14.09 11.93
CA ARG A 284 25.96 14.63 12.28
C ARG A 284 27.00 13.53 12.52
N GLN A 285 26.59 12.42 13.13
CA GLN A 285 27.48 11.31 13.48
C GLN A 285 27.77 10.40 12.29
N ASN A 286 26.83 10.24 11.36
CA ASN A 286 26.93 9.28 10.26
C ASN A 286 27.14 9.94 8.90
N LYS A 287 28.33 10.52 8.68
CA LYS A 287 28.68 11.21 7.41
C LYS A 287 28.55 10.33 6.17
N GLN A 288 28.79 9.02 6.30
CA GLN A 288 28.69 8.07 5.18
C GLN A 288 27.24 7.90 4.72
N LYS A 289 26.28 7.94 5.65
CA LYS A 289 24.84 7.84 5.36
C LYS A 289 24.14 9.20 5.31
N ALA A 290 24.88 10.31 5.32
CA ALA A 290 24.31 11.65 5.38
C ALA A 290 23.30 11.89 4.25
N HIS A 291 23.57 11.42 3.04
CA HIS A 291 22.69 11.57 1.89
C HIS A 291 21.33 10.84 2.03
N LEU A 292 21.26 9.77 2.83
CA LEU A 292 20.00 9.05 3.14
C LEU A 292 19.26 9.68 4.33
N LEU A 293 20.02 10.22 5.29
CA LEU A 293 19.45 10.83 6.50
C LEU A 293 19.01 12.28 6.27
N GLU A 294 19.49 12.92 5.20
CA GLU A 294 19.17 14.32 4.89
C GLU A 294 17.67 14.52 4.65
N GLY A 295 17.06 13.71 3.79
CA GLY A 295 15.62 13.79 3.51
C GLY A 295 14.77 13.55 4.77
N GLU A 296 15.14 12.55 5.58
CA GLU A 296 14.47 12.27 6.85
C GLU A 296 14.57 13.44 7.83
N LEU A 297 15.75 14.04 7.97
CA LEU A 297 15.98 15.17 8.86
C LEU A 297 15.19 16.41 8.42
N VAL A 298 15.21 16.71 7.12
CA VAL A 298 14.44 17.82 6.54
C VAL A 298 12.96 17.63 6.81
N TYR A 299 12.42 16.44 6.52
CA TYR A 299 11.02 16.15 6.80
C TYR A 299 10.70 16.27 8.28
N SER A 300 11.60 15.80 9.15
CA SER A 300 11.44 15.90 10.60
C SER A 300 11.30 17.35 11.09
N TYR A 301 12.10 18.26 10.53
CA TYR A 301 11.99 19.67 10.83
C TYR A 301 10.70 20.29 10.29
N LEU A 302 10.30 19.97 9.06
CA LEU A 302 9.03 20.44 8.48
C LEU A 302 7.85 20.00 9.35
N TYR A 303 7.81 18.72 9.72
CA TYR A 303 6.79 18.18 10.63
C TYR A 303 6.80 18.92 11.98
N THR A 304 7.98 19.14 12.58
CA THR A 304 8.11 19.85 13.86
C THR A 304 7.59 21.29 13.78
N LEU A 305 7.88 22.01 12.70
CA LEU A 305 7.38 23.39 12.51
C LEU A 305 5.86 23.43 12.46
N ASP A 306 5.25 22.49 11.75
CA ASP A 306 3.80 22.39 11.68
C ASP A 306 3.20 22.07 13.06
N GLU A 307 3.81 21.17 13.85
CA GLU A 307 3.35 20.86 15.23
C GLU A 307 3.48 22.05 16.20
N ILE A 308 4.53 22.86 16.06
CA ILE A 308 4.65 24.11 16.81
C ILE A 308 3.53 25.08 16.40
N THR A 309 3.30 25.21 15.09
CA THR A 309 2.25 26.08 14.55
C THR A 309 0.88 25.64 15.04
N LEU A 310 0.60 24.33 15.05
CA LEU A 310 -0.57 23.70 15.64
C LEU A 310 -0.78 24.11 17.08
N THR A 311 0.23 23.88 17.91
CA THR A 311 0.18 24.15 19.35
C THR A 311 -0.14 25.62 19.59
N VAL A 312 0.56 26.53 18.90
CA VAL A 312 0.34 27.99 19.00
C VAL A 312 -1.07 28.37 18.53
N LEU A 313 -1.58 27.80 17.44
CA LEU A 313 -2.93 28.09 16.96
C LEU A 313 -4.01 27.60 17.94
N THR A 314 -3.82 26.42 18.54
CA THR A 314 -4.76 25.87 19.53
C THR A 314 -4.75 26.62 20.85
N GLU A 315 -3.60 27.13 21.29
CA GLU A 315 -3.49 27.97 22.50
C GLU A 315 -4.17 29.33 22.30
N ASN A 316 -4.04 29.92 21.12
CA ASN A 316 -4.64 31.23 20.81
C ASN A 316 -6.12 31.16 20.44
N ASN A 317 -6.59 30.02 19.95
CA ASN A 317 -7.98 29.76 19.61
C ASN A 317 -8.42 28.43 20.23
N PRO A 318 -8.60 28.35 21.56
CA PRO A 318 -9.10 27.14 22.20
C PRO A 318 -10.44 26.77 21.54
N PRO A 319 -10.67 25.50 21.19
CA PRO A 319 -11.91 25.10 20.57
C PRO A 319 -13.07 25.56 21.46
N ALA A 320 -13.97 26.36 20.90
CA ALA A 320 -15.26 26.64 21.55
C ALA A 320 -15.86 25.28 21.91
N HIS A 321 -16.32 25.12 23.16
CA HIS A 321 -16.78 23.86 23.77
C HIS A 321 -17.31 22.87 22.72
N PRO A 322 -16.86 21.60 22.75
CA PRO A 322 -17.18 20.65 21.70
C PRO A 322 -18.70 20.66 21.49
N PRO A 323 -19.20 20.87 20.26
CA PRO A 323 -20.62 20.75 19.98
C PRO A 323 -21.04 19.37 20.48
N ASN A 324 -22.21 19.26 21.11
CA ASN A 324 -22.82 17.99 21.52
C ASN A 324 -22.93 17.08 20.28
N SER A 325 -21.85 16.36 19.95
CA SER A 325 -21.76 15.48 18.81
C SER A 325 -22.36 14.16 19.24
N THR A 326 -23.41 13.77 18.55
CA THR A 326 -24.02 12.45 18.63
C THR A 326 -22.94 11.35 18.53
N PRO A 327 -23.03 10.27 19.33
CA PRO A 327 -21.95 9.31 19.57
C PRO A 327 -21.63 8.36 18.40
N SER A 328 -22.06 8.63 17.17
CA SER A 328 -21.98 7.64 16.07
C SER A 328 -20.73 7.68 15.20
N GLN A 329 -19.80 8.63 15.39
CA GLN A 329 -18.55 8.69 14.59
C GLN A 329 -17.25 8.66 15.41
N ASN A 330 -17.29 8.72 16.75
CA ASN A 330 -16.10 8.75 17.61
C ASN A 330 -15.69 7.40 18.22
N THR A 331 -16.50 6.34 18.11
CA THR A 331 -16.18 5.03 18.70
C THR A 331 -14.98 4.32 18.06
N PHE A 332 -14.59 4.73 16.86
CA PHE A 332 -13.49 4.14 16.11
C PHE A 332 -12.10 4.49 16.68
N TYR A 333 -11.95 5.67 17.28
CA TYR A 333 -10.65 6.11 17.84
C TYR A 333 -10.39 5.59 19.25
N ASP A 334 -11.43 5.45 20.07
CA ASP A 334 -11.30 4.84 21.40
C ASP A 334 -10.82 3.37 21.30
N THR A 335 -11.08 2.71 20.17
CA THR A 335 -10.58 1.36 19.90
C THR A 335 -9.21 1.30 19.23
N ILE A 336 -8.67 2.39 18.68
CA ILE A 336 -7.35 2.45 18.00
C ILE A 336 -6.33 3.20 18.86
N ASN A 337 -6.62 3.46 20.13
CA ASN A 337 -5.60 3.94 21.05
C ASN A 337 -4.60 2.80 21.34
N TYR A 338 -3.48 2.80 20.62
CA TYR A 338 -2.42 1.79 20.60
C TYR A 338 -1.76 1.47 21.96
N ASN A 339 -2.21 2.10 23.05
CA ASN A 339 -1.61 2.01 24.38
C ASN A 339 -2.45 1.26 25.43
N ASN A 340 -3.57 0.61 25.10
CA ASN A 340 -4.40 -0.06 26.10
C ASN A 340 -4.85 -1.49 25.70
N PRO A 341 -4.20 -2.57 26.19
CA PRO A 341 -4.44 -3.95 25.75
C PRO A 341 -5.56 -4.68 26.52
N HIS A 342 -6.33 -4.03 27.39
CA HIS A 342 -7.36 -4.69 28.20
C HIS A 342 -8.77 -4.37 27.73
N ASN A 343 -9.27 -5.12 26.74
CA ASN A 343 -10.69 -5.51 26.65
C ASN A 343 -10.95 -6.40 25.42
N LEU A 344 -10.91 -7.72 25.63
CA LEU A 344 -11.58 -8.69 24.75
C LEU A 344 -12.20 -9.79 25.62
N GLN A 345 -13.51 -9.67 25.86
CA GLN A 345 -14.36 -10.79 26.27
C GLN A 345 -14.96 -11.39 24.99
N ASN A 346 -14.68 -12.68 24.75
CA ASN A 346 -15.25 -13.49 23.69
C ASN A 346 -16.77 -13.71 23.90
N PRO A 347 -17.62 -13.52 22.89
CA PRO A 347 -18.92 -14.18 22.86
C PRO A 347 -18.72 -15.63 22.38
N ALA A 348 -19.14 -16.56 23.24
CA ALA A 348 -18.99 -17.99 23.07
C ALA A 348 -19.73 -18.55 21.83
N THR A 349 -19.01 -19.33 21.02
CA THR A 349 -19.57 -20.28 20.05
C THR A 349 -19.79 -21.63 20.72
N HIS A 350 -21.04 -22.10 20.69
CA HIS A 350 -21.37 -23.51 20.87
C HIS A 350 -20.86 -24.31 19.66
N GLN A 351 -20.00 -25.31 19.88
CA GLN A 351 -19.83 -26.42 18.94
C GLN A 351 -19.71 -27.76 19.66
N GLU A 352 -20.59 -28.67 19.26
CA GLU A 352 -20.54 -30.11 19.52
C GLU A 352 -19.30 -30.73 18.85
N LYS A 353 -18.63 -31.60 19.61
CA LYS A 353 -17.49 -32.39 19.14
C LYS A 353 -17.99 -33.66 18.45
N THR A 354 -17.64 -33.86 17.18
CA THR A 354 -17.56 -35.21 16.60
C THR A 354 -16.12 -35.50 16.16
N LYS A 355 -15.59 -36.59 16.73
CA LYS A 355 -14.28 -37.16 16.46
C LYS A 355 -14.30 -37.88 15.12
N HIS A 356 -13.32 -37.64 14.26
CA HIS A 356 -12.85 -38.70 13.36
C HIS A 356 -11.32 -38.73 13.29
N LYS A 357 -10.85 -39.97 13.23
CA LYS A 357 -9.50 -40.45 13.44
C LYS A 357 -9.11 -41.16 12.15
N THR A 358 -8.02 -40.78 11.51
CA THR A 358 -7.44 -41.61 10.45
C THR A 358 -5.93 -41.44 10.38
N LYS A 359 -5.24 -42.58 10.51
CA LYS A 359 -3.83 -42.82 10.20
C LYS A 359 -3.68 -43.11 8.70
N HIS A 360 -2.58 -42.70 8.07
CA HIS A 360 -1.58 -43.60 7.43
C HIS A 360 -0.50 -42.83 6.63
N ASP A 361 0.75 -43.06 7.02
CA ASP A 361 1.94 -43.52 6.27
C ASP A 361 2.31 -42.96 4.86
N THR A 362 3.46 -42.26 4.87
CA THR A 362 4.67 -42.35 4.01
C THR A 362 4.65 -43.11 2.66
N LEU A 363 5.11 -42.46 1.57
CA LEU A 363 6.42 -42.71 0.91
C LEU A 363 6.66 -41.86 -0.38
N ASN A 364 7.87 -41.27 -0.46
CA ASN A 364 8.84 -41.20 -1.57
C ASN A 364 8.63 -40.54 -2.97
N SER A 365 9.51 -39.55 -3.22
CA SER A 365 10.49 -39.37 -4.32
C SER A 365 10.08 -39.45 -5.81
N ASN A 366 10.29 -38.36 -6.57
CA ASN A 366 11.34 -38.28 -7.63
C ASN A 366 11.32 -36.94 -8.42
N LYS A 367 12.50 -36.31 -8.51
CA LYS A 367 12.97 -35.27 -9.46
C LYS A 367 13.52 -36.01 -10.73
N PRO A 368 14.08 -35.39 -11.82
CA PRO A 368 14.25 -33.99 -12.29
C PRO A 368 13.91 -33.90 -13.84
N PRO A 369 14.56 -33.11 -14.75
CA PRO A 369 15.40 -31.89 -14.68
C PRO A 369 14.99 -30.73 -15.64
N SER A 370 15.67 -29.58 -15.46
CA SER A 370 15.67 -28.38 -16.31
C SER A 370 16.46 -28.54 -17.62
N PRO A 371 16.33 -27.58 -18.56
CA PRO A 371 17.52 -27.11 -19.27
C PRO A 371 17.62 -25.59 -19.51
N LEU A 372 18.85 -25.11 -19.30
CA LEU A 372 19.72 -24.24 -20.13
C LEU A 372 19.31 -22.85 -20.63
N HIS A 373 20.22 -21.93 -20.28
CA HIS A 373 20.56 -20.60 -20.80
C HIS A 373 20.56 -20.44 -22.33
N GLN A 374 20.18 -19.23 -22.77
CA GLN A 374 20.89 -18.52 -23.85
C GLN A 374 21.02 -17.01 -23.51
N ASN A 375 22.24 -16.51 -23.70
CA ASN A 375 22.67 -15.12 -23.65
C ASN A 375 22.33 -14.43 -24.97
N ASP A 376 22.10 -13.11 -24.96
CA ASP A 376 22.51 -12.24 -26.07
C ASP A 376 22.79 -10.80 -25.57
N THR A 377 23.89 -10.26 -26.09
CA THR A 377 24.57 -8.99 -25.82
C THR A 377 23.93 -7.77 -26.53
N PRO A 378 24.28 -6.52 -26.12
CA PRO A 378 23.57 -5.31 -26.51
C PRO A 378 24.19 -4.59 -27.72
N LEU A 379 23.34 -3.91 -28.50
CA LEU A 379 23.73 -2.96 -29.54
C LEU A 379 23.62 -1.52 -29.02
N THR A 380 24.73 -0.80 -29.15
CA THR A 380 24.93 0.63 -28.90
C THR A 380 24.64 1.44 -30.16
N SER A 381 24.11 2.65 -29.99
CA SER A 381 24.28 3.71 -30.99
C SER A 381 24.17 5.09 -30.34
N ASN A 382 25.29 5.82 -30.41
CA ASN A 382 25.43 7.23 -30.06
C ASN A 382 25.11 8.09 -31.30
N HIS A 383 24.48 9.25 -31.11
CA HIS A 383 24.77 10.43 -31.92
C HIS A 383 24.55 11.72 -31.11
N PRO A 384 25.36 12.77 -31.34
CA PRO A 384 25.42 13.96 -30.50
C PRO A 384 24.54 15.09 -31.06
N LEU A 385 24.07 15.98 -30.18
CA LEU A 385 23.43 17.23 -30.58
C LEU A 385 24.12 18.42 -29.91
N GLU A 386 24.33 19.44 -30.73
CA GLU A 386 25.06 20.67 -30.50
C GLU A 386 24.29 21.64 -29.59
N HIS A 387 25.03 22.41 -28.76
CA HIS A 387 24.51 23.57 -28.04
C HIS A 387 24.75 24.87 -28.81
N PRO A 388 23.90 25.88 -28.61
CA PRO A 388 24.33 27.27 -28.62
C PRO A 388 24.08 27.99 -27.26
N PRO A 389 24.73 29.14 -27.02
CA PRO A 389 24.96 29.66 -25.67
C PRO A 389 23.97 30.75 -25.26
N SER A 390 23.73 30.90 -23.96
CA SER A 390 23.17 32.13 -23.41
C SER A 390 23.76 32.45 -22.03
N GLN A 391 24.44 33.58 -21.99
CA GLN A 391 25.06 34.21 -20.83
C GLN A 391 24.00 34.82 -19.92
N PHE A 392 24.12 34.62 -18.60
CA PHE A 392 23.58 35.54 -17.59
C PHE A 392 24.51 35.56 -16.37
N SER A 393 25.03 36.75 -16.07
CA SER A 393 25.89 37.04 -14.91
C SER A 393 25.05 37.66 -13.81
N ILE A 394 25.08 37.11 -12.58
CA ILE A 394 24.60 37.82 -11.38
C ILE A 394 25.53 37.57 -10.18
N SER A 395 26.21 38.66 -9.81
CA SER A 395 26.55 39.22 -8.48
C SER A 395 26.81 38.32 -7.26
N GLN A 396 27.90 38.66 -6.57
CA GLN A 396 28.48 38.02 -5.39
C GLN A 396 27.85 38.40 -4.03
N ASN A 397 28.08 37.49 -3.06
CA ASN A 397 28.27 37.64 -1.60
C ASN A 397 27.02 37.71 -0.69
N PRO A 398 27.03 37.09 0.52
CA PRO A 398 27.92 37.53 1.61
C PRO A 398 28.52 36.45 2.54
N ALA A 399 29.74 36.71 3.00
CA ALA A 399 30.32 36.13 4.20
C ALA A 399 29.79 36.83 5.46
N ILE A 400 29.02 36.12 6.30
CA ILE A 400 28.83 36.47 7.72
C ILE A 400 29.21 35.26 8.59
N SER A 401 30.13 35.55 9.50
CA SER A 401 31.10 34.68 10.18
C SER A 401 30.53 33.56 11.07
N THR A 402 31.14 32.38 10.89
CA THR A 402 31.04 31.11 11.64
C THR A 402 31.39 31.22 13.13
N ALA A 403 31.94 32.35 13.59
CA ALA A 403 32.38 32.53 14.98
C ALA A 403 31.21 32.72 15.97
N HIS A 404 30.15 33.42 15.56
CA HIS A 404 28.97 33.66 16.38
C HIS A 404 28.14 32.37 16.60
N PHE A 405 28.35 31.36 15.77
CA PHE A 405 27.69 30.06 15.82
C PHE A 405 28.31 29.11 16.87
N LYS A 406 29.64 29.11 17.02
CA LYS A 406 30.35 28.25 17.99
C LYS A 406 30.10 28.64 19.45
N GLN A 407 29.96 29.94 19.73
CA GLN A 407 29.73 30.47 21.08
C GLN A 407 28.34 30.12 21.65
N ARG A 408 27.35 29.88 20.79
CA ARG A 408 25.99 29.51 21.22
C ARG A 408 25.80 28.01 21.43
N LEU A 409 26.52 27.18 20.67
CA LEU A 409 26.58 25.73 20.87
C LEU A 409 27.16 25.32 22.24
N SER A 410 28.09 26.09 22.81
CA SER A 410 28.67 25.79 24.13
C SER A 410 27.75 26.13 25.31
N MET A 411 26.76 27.02 25.11
CA MET A 411 25.76 27.32 26.15
C MET A 411 24.65 26.25 26.21
N PHE A 412 24.43 25.53 25.11
CA PHE A 412 23.39 24.52 24.94
C PHE A 412 23.70 23.19 25.64
N ALA A 413 24.97 22.84 25.81
CA ALA A 413 25.37 21.54 26.38
C ALA A 413 25.20 21.41 27.91
N LYS A 414 24.69 22.43 28.62
CA LYS A 414 24.76 22.49 30.09
C LYS A 414 23.45 22.45 30.88
N ASN A 415 22.27 22.58 30.27
CA ASN A 415 21.01 22.58 31.04
C ASN A 415 19.98 21.62 30.44
N GLN A 416 19.71 20.51 31.14
CA GLN A 416 18.51 19.69 30.91
C GLN A 416 17.44 20.11 31.91
N ASN A 417 16.42 20.83 31.41
CA ASN A 417 15.06 20.91 31.95
C ASN A 417 14.24 21.73 30.93
N PHE A 418 13.55 21.03 30.02
CA PHE A 418 12.77 21.67 28.97
C PHE A 418 11.37 22.03 29.47
N THR A 419 11.08 23.32 29.55
CA THR A 419 9.70 23.84 29.64
C THR A 419 9.21 24.26 28.26
N LEU A 420 7.90 24.28 28.01
CA LEU A 420 7.31 24.74 26.74
C LEU A 420 7.84 26.14 26.32
N HIS A 421 8.16 26.99 27.30
CA HIS A 421 8.73 28.32 27.07
C HIS A 421 10.17 28.28 26.53
N SER A 422 10.99 27.29 26.95
CA SER A 422 12.33 27.05 26.38
C SER A 422 12.27 26.50 24.95
N ILE A 423 11.24 25.69 24.64
CA ILE A 423 10.98 25.14 23.31
C ILE A 423 10.58 26.25 22.32
N LEU A 424 9.68 27.16 22.74
CA LEU A 424 9.29 28.32 21.93
C LEU A 424 10.46 29.30 21.72
N ALA A 425 11.40 29.38 22.67
CA ALA A 425 12.64 30.15 22.50
C ALA A 425 13.62 29.53 21.48
N GLU A 426 13.49 28.24 21.17
CA GLU A 426 14.28 27.52 20.16
C GLU A 426 13.65 27.54 18.76
N ALA A 427 12.34 27.82 18.64
CA ALA A 427 11.68 27.96 17.35
C ALA A 427 12.36 28.97 16.40
N PRO A 428 12.87 30.14 16.86
CA PRO A 428 13.67 31.04 16.02
C PRO A 428 15.01 30.43 15.55
N LEU A 429 15.63 29.54 16.33
CA LEU A 429 16.86 28.85 15.95
C LEU A 429 16.58 27.73 14.92
N LEU A 430 15.51 26.96 15.13
CA LEU A 430 15.00 25.99 14.16
C LEU A 430 14.63 26.69 12.85
N LEU A 431 13.89 27.80 12.92
CA LEU A 431 13.52 28.61 11.77
C LEU A 431 14.74 29.23 11.09
N LYS A 432 15.75 29.65 11.85
CA LYS A 432 17.04 30.14 11.30
C LYS A 432 17.82 29.02 10.61
N ASN A 433 17.88 27.82 11.19
CA ASN A 433 18.56 26.67 10.61
C ASN A 433 17.85 26.21 9.34
N LEU A 434 16.52 26.12 9.35
CA LEU A 434 15.71 25.89 8.16
C LEU A 434 15.96 26.98 7.11
N LYS A 435 15.91 28.27 7.47
CA LYS A 435 16.18 29.37 6.52
C LYS A 435 17.60 29.34 5.95
N ALA A 436 18.58 28.83 6.68
CA ALA A 436 19.94 28.65 6.18
C ALA A 436 20.08 27.43 5.27
N LEU A 437 19.29 26.39 5.52
CA LEU A 437 19.31 25.15 4.77
C LEU A 437 18.42 25.22 3.50
N ILE A 438 17.29 25.94 3.53
CA ILE A 438 16.34 26.08 2.42
C ILE A 438 17.03 26.55 1.13
N PRO A 439 17.88 27.60 1.11
CA PRO A 439 18.62 27.98 -0.11
C PRO A 439 19.61 26.92 -0.57
N GLN A 440 20.26 26.20 0.35
CA GLN A 440 21.18 25.11 -0.01
C GLN A 440 20.41 23.92 -0.60
N PHE A 441 19.20 23.66 -0.12
CA PHE A 441 18.30 22.64 -0.66
C PHE A 441 17.72 23.05 -1.99
N TYR A 442 17.24 24.28 -2.13
CA TYR A 442 16.72 24.83 -3.37
C TYR A 442 17.81 24.81 -4.44
N ASN A 443 19.04 25.23 -4.10
CA ASN A 443 20.18 25.15 -5.01
C ASN A 443 20.56 23.71 -5.38
N ARG A 444 20.42 22.72 -4.49
CA ARG A 444 20.65 21.29 -4.85
C ARG A 444 19.53 20.72 -5.72
N LEU A 445 18.29 21.12 -5.47
CA LEU A 445 17.13 20.75 -6.29
C LEU A 445 17.24 21.39 -7.68
N GLU A 446 17.51 22.69 -7.76
CA GLU A 446 17.78 23.41 -9.01
C GLU A 446 19.02 22.89 -9.72
N TYR A 447 20.11 22.58 -9.01
CA TYR A 447 21.31 22.00 -9.62
C TYR A 447 21.01 20.65 -10.27
N ARG A 448 20.27 19.77 -9.58
CA ARG A 448 19.84 18.48 -10.16
C ARG A 448 18.89 18.71 -11.34
N TYR A 449 17.95 19.64 -11.23
CA TYR A 449 17.00 19.98 -12.29
C TYR A 449 17.70 20.54 -13.55
N ALA A 450 18.71 21.40 -13.37
CA ALA A 450 19.47 22.05 -14.44
C ALA A 450 20.49 21.14 -15.14
N HIS A 451 20.83 19.98 -14.57
CA HIS A 451 21.78 19.02 -15.18
C HIS A 451 21.08 17.89 -15.95
N PHE A 452 19.75 17.90 -16.05
CA PHE A 452 18.95 16.88 -16.74
C PHE A 452 18.08 17.43 -17.89
N ASN A 453 18.03 18.76 -18.06
CA ASN A 453 17.62 19.42 -19.32
C ASN A 453 18.86 19.79 -20.12
#